data_AF-A0AA95GX53-F1
#
_entry.id   AF-A0AA95GX53-F1
#
_cell.length_a   1.000
_cell.length_b   1.000
_cell.length_c   1.000
_cell.angle_alpha   90.00
_cell.angle_beta   90.00
_cell.angle_gamma   90.00
#
_symmetry.space_group_name_H-M   'P 1'
#
loop_
_entity.id
_entity.type
_entity.pdbx_description
1 polymer ?
#
loop_
_entity_poly.entity_id
_entity_poly.type
_entity_poly.pdbx_seq_one_letter_code
_entity_poly.pdbx_strand_id
1 'polypeptide(L)'
;MHNQELHYLHGLDELLADPESLTMARVAEYLATVRVATANWFGRTGRAELSAWIDHDGTGWRVWDTDERAGIMDFSILRTESETEALGSFLRRARHHFDQNKMAVRRIP
;
A
#
# COMPACT_ATOMS: atom_id res chain seq x y z
N MET A 1 0.93 12.93 17.39
CA MET A 1 1.41 11.95 16.40
C MET A 1 1.39 10.50 16.90
N HIS A 2 1.61 10.22 18.19
CA HIS A 2 1.64 8.83 18.73
C HIS A 2 0.33 8.02 18.56
N ASN A 3 -0.86 8.61 18.71
CA ASN A 3 -2.13 7.87 18.61
C ASN A 3 -2.50 7.42 17.18
N GLN A 4 -2.02 8.12 16.14
CA GLN A 4 -2.31 7.74 14.75
C GLN A 4 -1.43 6.57 14.27
N GLU A 5 -0.18 6.46 14.74
CA GLU A 5 0.69 5.31 14.46
C GLU A 5 0.16 4.00 15.07
N LEU A 6 -0.40 4.07 16.29
CA LEU A 6 -0.95 2.90 16.98
C LEU A 6 -2.26 2.41 16.33
N HIS A 7 -3.16 3.33 15.95
CA HIS A 7 -4.37 2.98 15.18
C HIS A 7 -4.03 2.40 13.80
N TYR A 8 -2.96 2.88 13.16
CA TYR A 8 -2.48 2.36 11.88
C TYR A 8 -1.99 0.92 11.99
N LEU A 9 -1.10 0.66 12.96
CA LEU A 9 -0.56 -0.68 13.26
C LEU A 9 -1.67 -1.71 13.49
N HIS A 10 -2.58 -1.40 14.41
CA HIS A 10 -3.62 -2.34 14.82
C HIS A 10 -4.58 -2.70 13.67
N GLY A 11 -5.02 -1.72 12.87
CA GLY A 11 -5.92 -2.00 11.75
C GLY A 11 -5.25 -2.72 10.58
N LEU A 12 -3.92 -2.60 10.41
CA LEU A 12 -3.20 -3.35 9.39
C LEU A 12 -3.05 -4.82 9.79
N ASP A 13 -2.72 -5.06 11.06
CA ASP A 13 -2.56 -6.42 11.60
C ASP A 13 -3.89 -7.17 11.54
N GLU A 14 -5.01 -6.51 11.83
CA GLU A 14 -6.36 -7.08 11.64
C GLU A 14 -6.64 -7.46 10.18
N LEU A 15 -6.32 -6.58 9.22
CA LEU A 15 -6.51 -6.85 7.79
C LEU A 15 -5.64 -7.98 7.27
N LEU A 16 -4.42 -8.12 7.80
CA LEU A 16 -3.49 -9.18 7.41
C LEU A 16 -3.77 -10.50 8.14
N ALA A 17 -4.42 -10.47 9.29
CA ALA A 17 -4.81 -11.65 10.06
C ALA A 17 -6.00 -12.40 9.45
N ASP A 18 -6.82 -11.73 8.63
CA ASP A 18 -7.93 -12.33 7.89
C ASP A 18 -7.79 -12.10 6.37
N PRO A 19 -6.93 -12.89 5.68
CA PRO A 19 -6.70 -12.72 4.26
C PRO A 19 -7.95 -12.96 3.41
N GLU A 20 -8.90 -13.78 3.87
CA GLU A 20 -10.11 -14.11 3.12
C GLU A 20 -11.07 -12.93 3.00
N SER A 21 -10.97 -11.93 3.89
CA SER A 21 -11.74 -10.68 3.82
C SER A 21 -11.01 -9.52 3.14
N LEU A 22 -9.76 -9.72 2.69
CA LEU A 22 -9.01 -8.71 1.93
C LEU A 22 -9.66 -8.49 0.56
N THR A 23 -10.35 -7.36 0.45
CA THR A 23 -10.93 -6.86 -0.80
C THR A 23 -10.53 -5.42 -1.04
N MET A 24 -10.57 -4.98 -2.29
CA MET A 24 -10.31 -3.58 -2.68
C MET A 24 -11.16 -2.59 -1.88
N ALA A 25 -12.45 -2.90 -1.69
CA ALA A 25 -13.37 -2.03 -0.94
C ALA A 25 -12.93 -1.88 0.52
N ARG A 26 -12.53 -2.98 1.16
CA ARG A 26 -12.09 -2.97 2.56
C ARG A 26 -10.76 -2.23 2.72
N VAL A 27 -9.82 -2.44 1.81
CA VAL A 27 -8.53 -1.74 1.80
C VAL A 27 -8.72 -0.24 1.52
N ALA A 28 -9.65 0.12 0.62
CA ALA A 28 -10.01 1.51 0.35
C ALA A 28 -10.52 2.23 1.60
N GLU A 29 -11.46 1.60 2.31
CA GLU A 29 -12.03 2.11 3.55
C GLU A 29 -10.93 2.32 4.60
N TYR A 30 -10.08 1.33 4.79
CA TYR A 30 -8.94 1.43 5.71
C TYR A 30 -7.99 2.57 5.32
N LEU A 31 -7.55 2.67 4.07
CA LEU A 31 -6.63 3.72 3.62
C LEU A 31 -7.26 5.13 3.57
N ALA A 32 -8.58 5.23 3.63
CA ALA A 32 -9.29 6.49 3.82
C ALA A 32 -9.26 6.93 5.30
N THR A 33 -9.36 5.99 6.23
CA THR A 33 -9.26 6.26 7.68
C THR A 33 -7.83 6.49 8.13
N VAL A 34 -6.89 5.75 7.57
CA VAL A 34 -5.46 5.87 7.87
C VAL A 34 -4.77 6.36 6.62
N ARG A 35 -4.47 7.66 6.58
CA ARG A 35 -3.80 8.30 5.44
C ARG A 35 -2.34 7.86 5.34
N VAL A 36 -2.09 6.70 4.75
CA VAL A 36 -0.75 6.17 4.49
C VAL A 36 -0.23 6.75 3.18
N ALA A 37 0.77 7.62 3.26
CA ALA A 37 1.36 8.27 2.08
C ALA A 37 2.14 7.31 1.16
N THR A 38 2.59 6.18 1.70
CA THR A 38 3.40 5.15 1.03
C THR A 38 2.57 4.04 0.40
N ALA A 39 1.23 4.11 0.51
CA ALA A 39 0.29 3.19 -0.11
C ALA A 39 -0.38 3.89 -1.29
N ASN A 40 0.06 3.58 -2.50
CA ASN A 40 -0.52 4.14 -3.72
C ASN A 40 -1.31 3.06 -4.48
N TRP A 41 -2.55 3.39 -4.82
CA TRP A 41 -3.41 2.56 -5.66
C TRP A 41 -3.91 3.41 -6.83
N PHE A 42 -4.23 2.78 -7.96
CA PHE A 42 -4.82 3.35 -9.18
C PHE A 42 -4.82 4.88 -9.31
N GLY A 43 -3.98 5.38 -10.22
CA GLY A 43 -3.74 6.82 -10.40
C GLY A 43 -2.63 7.33 -9.47
N ARG A 44 -2.04 8.48 -9.81
CA ARG A 44 -0.94 9.09 -9.03
C ARG A 44 -1.43 9.76 -7.74
N THR A 45 -2.14 9.02 -6.89
CA THR A 45 -2.53 9.46 -5.55
C THR A 45 -1.41 9.11 -4.57
N GLY A 46 -0.99 10.04 -3.71
CA GLY A 46 0.09 9.79 -2.74
C GLY A 46 1.48 10.20 -3.22
N ARG A 47 2.52 9.44 -2.84
CA ARG A 47 3.93 9.75 -3.08
C ARG A 47 4.50 8.84 -4.16
N ALA A 48 5.31 9.41 -5.06
CA ALA A 48 5.89 8.66 -6.18
C ALA A 48 7.17 7.91 -5.80
N GLU A 49 7.92 8.42 -4.83
CA GLU A 49 9.18 7.86 -4.33
C GLU A 49 9.00 7.11 -3.00
N LEU A 50 9.83 6.09 -2.74
CA LEU A 50 9.85 5.31 -1.48
C LEU A 50 8.45 4.85 -1.03
N SER A 51 7.80 4.08 -1.90
CA SER A 51 6.39 3.75 -1.73
C SER A 51 6.03 2.46 -2.44
N ALA A 52 4.94 1.84 -1.99
CA ALA A 52 4.33 0.70 -2.62
C ALA A 52 3.20 1.15 -3.56
N TRP A 53 3.04 0.42 -4.65
CA TRP A 53 2.04 0.66 -5.67
C TRP A 53 1.28 -0.62 -6.00
N ILE A 54 -0.01 -0.48 -6.28
CA ILE A 54 -0.87 -1.54 -6.80
C ILE A 54 -1.70 -1.04 -7.97
N ASP A 55 -1.82 -1.87 -9.01
CA ASP A 55 -2.62 -1.63 -10.21
C ASP A 55 -3.26 -2.94 -10.70
N HIS A 56 -4.38 -2.84 -11.41
CA HIS A 56 -5.07 -3.96 -12.04
C HIS A 56 -5.18 -3.70 -13.54
N ASP A 57 -4.35 -4.37 -14.34
CA ASP A 57 -4.21 -4.08 -15.77
C ASP A 57 -5.31 -4.71 -16.65
N GLY A 58 -6.36 -5.26 -16.03
CA GLY A 58 -7.46 -5.95 -16.71
C GLY A 58 -7.20 -7.43 -16.95
N THR A 59 -5.95 -7.89 -16.83
CA THR A 59 -5.58 -9.31 -16.89
C THR A 59 -5.09 -9.87 -15.55
N GLY A 60 -4.73 -8.98 -14.63
CA GLY A 60 -4.43 -9.33 -13.26
C GLY A 60 -3.92 -8.13 -12.48
N TRP A 61 -3.30 -8.42 -11.35
CA TRP A 61 -2.75 -7.44 -10.43
C TRP A 61 -1.25 -7.29 -10.59
N ARG A 62 -0.77 -6.06 -10.45
CA ARG A 62 0.64 -5.71 -10.39
C ARG A 62 0.92 -4.94 -9.12
N VAL A 63 1.92 -5.39 -8.35
CA VAL A 63 2.40 -4.68 -7.15
C VAL A 63 3.89 -4.41 -7.29
N TRP A 64 4.34 -3.19 -6.98
CA TRP A 64 5.75 -2.81 -7.07
C TRP A 64 6.13 -1.74 -6.06
N ASP A 65 7.42 -1.61 -5.82
CA ASP A 65 8.02 -0.54 -5.03
C ASP A 65 8.71 0.49 -5.91
N THR A 66 8.77 1.72 -5.43
CA THR A 66 9.53 2.81 -6.05
C THR A 66 10.69 3.22 -5.16
N ASP A 67 11.85 3.51 -5.76
CA ASP A 67 13.02 4.01 -5.05
C ASP A 67 12.89 5.51 -4.68
N GLU A 68 13.97 6.08 -4.13
CA GLU A 68 14.08 7.51 -3.76
C GLU A 68 13.95 8.49 -4.95
N ARG A 69 14.14 8.01 -6.18
CA ARG A 69 14.02 8.77 -7.42
C ARG A 69 12.68 8.55 -8.11
N ALA A 70 11.73 7.89 -7.44
CA ALA A 70 10.45 7.45 -7.99
C ALA A 70 10.61 6.46 -9.18
N GLY A 71 11.77 5.79 -9.28
CA GLY A 71 12.01 4.73 -10.24
C GLY A 71 11.36 3.42 -9.77
N ILE A 72 10.74 2.68 -10.68
CA ILE A 72 10.20 1.35 -10.38
C ILE A 72 11.37 0.41 -10.08
N MET A 73 11.30 -0.28 -8.94
CA MET A 73 12.27 -1.28 -8.56
C MET A 73 11.87 -2.61 -9.23
N ASP A 74 12.44 -2.91 -10.40
CA ASP A 74 12.01 -4.06 -11.23
C ASP A 74 12.01 -5.40 -10.47
N PHE A 75 13.00 -5.60 -9.58
CA PHE A 75 13.10 -6.81 -8.75
C PHE A 75 11.98 -6.96 -7.72
N SER A 76 11.23 -5.89 -7.44
CA SER A 76 10.10 -5.90 -6.51
C SER A 76 8.79 -6.29 -7.19
N ILE A 77 8.72 -6.33 -8.53
CA ILE A 77 7.45 -6.47 -9.24
C ILE A 77 6.83 -7.86 -8.96
N LEU A 78 5.67 -7.86 -8.33
CA LEU A 78 4.78 -9.01 -8.22
C LEU A 78 3.70 -8.90 -9.30
N ARG A 79 3.43 -10.00 -9.99
CA ARG A 79 2.26 -10.18 -10.87
C ARG A 79 1.47 -11.39 -10.42
N THR A 80 0.17 -11.23 -10.23
CA THR A 80 -0.72 -12.31 -9.77
C THR A 80 -2.15 -12.05 -10.24
N GLU A 81 -2.92 -13.11 -10.46
CA GLU A 81 -4.37 -13.01 -10.70
C GLU A 81 -5.16 -12.90 -9.38
N SER A 82 -4.53 -13.19 -8.24
CA SER A 82 -5.17 -13.17 -6.93
C SER A 82 -5.21 -11.77 -6.32
N GLU A 83 -6.43 -11.23 -6.17
CA GLU A 83 -6.68 -9.95 -5.49
C GLU A 83 -6.15 -9.98 -4.05
N THR A 84 -6.45 -11.02 -3.29
CA THR A 84 -6.00 -11.19 -1.91
C THR A 84 -4.48 -11.17 -1.79
N GLU A 85 -3.77 -11.87 -2.69
CA GLU A 85 -2.31 -11.90 -2.69
C GLU A 85 -1.73 -10.52 -3.01
N ALA A 86 -2.29 -9.85 -4.01
CA ALA A 86 -1.88 -8.51 -4.41
C ALA A 86 -2.07 -7.49 -3.28
N LEU A 87 -3.25 -7.45 -2.66
CA LEU A 87 -3.57 -6.56 -1.55
C LEU A 87 -2.69 -6.84 -0.32
N GLY A 88 -2.50 -8.10 0.04
CA GLY A 88 -1.63 -8.48 1.15
C GLY A 88 -0.17 -8.05 0.92
N SER A 89 0.36 -8.27 -0.29
CA SER A 89 1.70 -7.83 -0.67
C SER A 89 1.84 -6.31 -0.63
N PHE A 90 0.87 -5.59 -1.22
CA PHE A 90 0.83 -4.14 -1.26
C PHE A 90 0.83 -3.52 0.14
N LEU A 91 -0.05 -3.99 1.04
CA LEU A 91 -0.17 -3.47 2.40
C LEU A 91 1.11 -3.69 3.22
N ARG A 92 1.74 -4.87 3.13
CA ARG A 92 3.00 -5.16 3.81
C ARG A 92 4.14 -4.26 3.34
N ARG A 93 4.21 -3.97 2.04
CA ARG A 93 5.24 -3.08 1.47
C ARG A 93 5.00 -1.62 1.85
N ALA A 94 3.76 -1.15 1.76
CA ALA A 94 3.40 0.20 2.18
C ALA A 94 3.76 0.44 3.66
N ARG A 95 3.53 -0.58 4.50
CA ARG A 95 3.94 -0.59 5.90
C ARG A 95 5.44 -0.48 6.08
N HIS A 96 6.20 -1.29 5.36
CA HIS A 96 7.66 -1.25 5.39
C HIS A 96 8.20 0.16 5.09
N HIS A 97 7.71 0.81 4.02
CA HIS A 97 8.10 2.18 3.68
C HIS A 97 7.68 3.20 4.74
N PHE A 98 6.50 3.02 5.35
CA PHE A 98 6.03 3.91 6.43
C PHE A 98 6.95 3.80 7.65
N ASP A 99 7.33 2.59 8.06
CA ASP A 99 8.20 2.36 9.20
C ASP A 99 9.61 2.93 8.98
N GLN A 100 10.11 2.86 7.74
CA GLN A 100 11.37 3.49 7.34
C GLN A 100 11.30 5.02 7.23
N ASN A 101 10.12 5.58 6.94
CA ASN A 101 9.95 7.01 6.73
C ASN A 101 8.64 7.54 7.35
N LYS A 102 8.66 7.67 8.68
CA LYS A 102 7.54 8.18 9.50
C LYS A 102 7.09 9.61 9.19
N MET A 103 7.85 10.32 8.34
CA MET A 103 7.54 11.68 7.86
C MET A 103 6.84 11.69 6.49
N ALA A 104 6.46 10.53 5.94
CA ALA A 104 5.82 10.45 4.64
C ALA A 104 4.45 11.18 4.64
N VAL A 105 4.27 12.12 3.71
CA VAL A 105 3.05 12.94 3.57
C VAL A 105 2.31 12.59 2.30
N ARG A 106 1.00 12.37 2.40
CA ARG A 106 0.13 12.07 1.26
C ARG A 106 -0.11 13.34 0.44
N ARG A 107 0.21 13.31 -0.85
CA ARG A 107 -0.20 14.35 -1.80
C ARG A 107 -1.58 13.98 -2.34
N ILE A 108 -2.55 14.86 -2.16
CA ILE A 108 -3.87 14.74 -2.78
C ILE A 108 -3.84 15.70 -3.98
N PRO A 109 -4.23 15.26 -5.19
CA PRO A 109 -4.43 16.15 -6.33
C PRO A 109 -5.40 17.29 -6.02
#